data_AF-A0A816HLR4-F1
#
_entry.id   AF-A0A816HLR4-F1
#
_cell.length_a   1.000
_cell.length_b   1.000
_cell.length_c   1.000
_cell.angle_alpha   90.00
_cell.angle_beta   90.00
_cell.angle_gamma   90.00
#
_symmetry.space_group_name_H-M   'P 1'
#
loop_
_entity.id
_entity.type
_entity.pdbx_description
1 polymer ?
#
loop_
_entity_poly.entity_id
_entity_poly.type
_entity_poly.pdbx_seq_one_letter_code
_entity_poly.pdbx_strand_id
1 'polypeptide(L)' 'LDETFPDRWIGGCGWIDWPARSPDLTPADFFLWGVIKDRVYATKPRSLQELKDAVIDQI' A
#
# COMPACT_ATOMS: atom_id res chain seq x y z
N LEU A 1 -18.14 3.34 -5.95
CA LEU A 1 -16.71 3.19 -5.54
C LEU A 1 -16.05 2.10 -6.39
N ASP A 2 -16.64 0.90 -6.49
CA ASP A 2 -16.23 -0.10 -7.50
C ASP A 2 -16.32 0.43 -8.95
N GLU A 3 -17.32 1.25 -9.26
CA GLU A 3 -17.48 1.86 -10.59
C GLU A 3 -16.35 2.83 -10.97
N THR A 4 -15.56 3.30 -10.01
CA THR A 4 -14.53 4.31 -10.22
C THR A 4 -13.15 3.69 -10.44
N PHE A 5 -12.91 2.48 -9.89
CA PHE A 5 -11.62 1.79 -9.97
C PHE A 5 -11.80 0.27 -10.10
N PRO A 6 -12.30 -0.22 -11.25
CA PRO A 6 -12.32 -1.65 -11.51
C PRO A 6 -10.90 -2.21 -11.41
N ASP A 7 -10.75 -3.36 -10.76
CA ASP A 7 -9.49 -4.12 -10.56
C ASP A 7 -8.37 -3.45 -9.75
N ARG A 8 -8.61 -2.26 -9.18
CA ARG A 8 -7.61 -1.52 -8.37
C ARG A 8 -7.96 -1.41 -6.89
N TRP A 9 -9.05 -2.05 -6.48
CA TRP A 9 -9.59 -1.91 -5.13
C TRP A 9 -9.03 -2.96 -4.17
N ILE A 10 -8.20 -2.51 -3.22
CA ILE A 10 -7.62 -3.32 -2.14
C ILE A 10 -8.51 -3.18 -0.89
N GLY A 11 -9.77 -3.60 -1.00
CA GLY A 11 -10.71 -3.45 0.11
C GLY A 11 -11.83 -4.47 0.07
N GLY A 12 -11.67 -5.57 0.82
CA GLY A 12 -12.73 -6.49 1.28
C GLY A 12 -13.56 -7.26 0.23
N CYS A 13 -13.64 -6.80 -1.01
CA CYS A 13 -14.52 -7.33 -2.06
C CYS A 13 -13.79 -7.46 -3.41
N GLY A 14 -12.49 -7.79 -3.40
CA GLY A 14 -11.79 -8.24 -4.61
C GLY A 14 -12.15 -9.68 -4.97
N TRP A 15 -11.54 -10.26 -6.01
CA TRP A 15 -11.72 -11.69 -6.40
C TRP A 15 -11.51 -12.72 -5.27
N ILE A 16 -10.93 -12.29 -4.14
CA ILE A 16 -10.76 -13.06 -2.92
C ILE A 16 -11.50 -12.31 -1.80
N ASP A 17 -12.53 -12.94 -1.24
CA ASP A 17 -13.26 -12.47 -0.06
C ASP A 17 -12.34 -12.57 1.17
N TRP A 18 -11.60 -11.50 1.44
CA TRP A 18 -10.82 -11.38 2.67
C TRP A 18 -11.72 -10.93 3.82
N PRO A 19 -11.68 -11.57 5.00
CA PRO A 19 -12.47 -11.16 6.13
C PRO A 19 -12.16 -9.71 6.53
N ALA A 20 -13.22 -8.95 6.84
CA ALA A 20 -13.12 -7.54 7.18
C ALA A 20 -12.08 -7.29 8.30
N ARG A 21 -11.19 -6.31 8.08
CA ARG A 21 -10.07 -5.95 8.98
C ARG A 21 -8.96 -7.01 9.11
N SER A 22 -8.55 -7.62 8.01
CA SER A 22 -7.39 -8.52 8.00
C SER A 22 -6.21 -7.94 7.22
N PRO A 23 -5.53 -6.88 7.73
CA PRO A 23 -4.29 -6.38 7.13
C PRO A 23 -3.16 -7.43 7.13
N ASP A 24 -3.32 -8.53 7.86
CA ASP A 24 -2.40 -9.67 7.86
C ASP A 24 -2.58 -10.60 6.64
N LEU A 25 -3.71 -10.50 5.93
CA LEU A 25 -4.07 -11.43 4.84
C LEU A 25 -3.82 -10.86 3.44
N THR A 26 -3.59 -9.56 3.32
CA THR A 26 -3.16 -8.93 2.07
C THR A 26 -1.63 -8.94 2.00
N PRO A 27 -1.01 -9.65 1.05
CA PRO A 27 0.45 -9.70 0.91
C PRO A 27 1.08 -8.31 0.78
N ALA A 28 0.34 -7.35 0.22
CA ALA A 28 0.76 -5.95 0.14
C ALA A 28 0.81 -5.25 1.50
N ASP A 29 -0.19 -5.44 2.37
CA ASP A 29 -0.21 -4.77 3.68
C ASP A 29 0.75 -5.45 4.67
N PHE A 30 0.87 -6.79 4.60
CA PHE A 30 1.76 -7.56 5.47
C PHE A 30 3.24 -7.38 5.12
N PHE A 31 3.61 -7.54 3.85
CA PHE A 31 5.01 -7.57 3.43
C PHE A 31 5.46 -6.25 2.78
N LEU A 32 4.77 -5.83 1.73
CA LEU A 32 5.20 -4.70 0.90
C LEU A 32 5.23 -3.39 1.70
N TRP A 33 4.17 -3.09 2.46
CA TRP A 33 4.08 -1.85 3.20
C TRP A 33 5.10 -1.74 4.34
N GLY A 34 5.44 -2.86 4.99
CA GLY A 34 6.51 -2.91 6.00
C GLY A 34 7.87 -2.53 5.40
N VAL A 35 8.24 -3.19 4.30
CA VAL A 35 9.53 -2.97 3.62
C VAL A 35 9.64 -1.56 3.05
N ILE A 36 8.58 -1.06 2.39
CA ILE A 36 8.59 0.29 1.80
C ILE A 36 8.73 1.35 2.89
N LYS A 37 8.00 1.23 4.00
CA LYS A 37 8.13 2.18 5.12
C LYS A 37 9.55 2.24 5.65
N ASP A 38 10.18 1.09 5.92
CA ASP A 38 11.54 1.06 6.45
C ASP A 38 12.53 1.77 5.52
N ARG A 39 12.40 1.57 4.20
CA ARG A 39 13.28 2.21 3.21
C ARG A 39 13.00 3.70 3.02
N VAL A 40 11.73 4.09 2.94
CA VAL A 40 11.34 5.49 2.74
C VAL A 40 11.66 6.34 3.98
N TYR A 41 11.46 5.80 5.18
CA TYR A 41 11.78 6.51 6.42
C TYR A 41 13.28 6.55 6.75
N ALA A 42 14.09 5.65 6.19
CA ALA A 42 15.55 5.73 6.29
C ALA A 42 16.09 7.03 5.66
N THR A 43 15.47 7.49 4.58
CA THR A 43 15.84 8.72 3.84
C THR A 43 15.35 10.01 4.50
N LYS A 44 14.44 9.92 5.48
CA LYS A 44 13.83 11.06 6.22
C LYS A 44 13.34 12.20 5.31
N PRO A 45 12.36 11.93 4.41
CA PRO A 45 11.79 12.97 3.57
C PRO A 45 11.18 14.09 4.41
N ARG A 46 11.43 15.34 4.01
CA ARG A 46 10.97 16.56 4.72
C ARG A 46 9.76 17.21 4.06
N SER A 47 9.40 16.76 2.86
CA SER A 47 8.24 17.24 2.13
C SER A 47 7.37 16.08 1.63
N LEU A 48 6.09 16.37 1.38
CA LEU A 48 5.17 15.40 0.78
C LEU A 48 5.61 14.97 -0.62
N GLN A 49 6.35 15.82 -1.34
CA GLN A 49 6.83 15.50 -2.67
C GLN A 49 8.00 14.52 -2.61
N GLU A 50 8.98 14.77 -1.75
CA GLU A 50 10.07 13.83 -1.47
C GLU A 50 9.55 12.47 -0.98
N LEU A 51 8.50 12.47 -0.15
CA LEU A 51 7.87 11.23 0.30
C LEU A 51 7.28 10.44 -0.87
N LYS A 52 6.57 11.11 -1.77
CA LYS A 52 5.99 10.47 -2.97
C LYS A 52 7.08 9.94 -3.90
N ASP A 53 8.10 10.74 -4.15
CA ASP A 53 9.22 10.36 -5.01
C ASP A 53 9.98 9.17 -4.41
N ALA A 54 10.21 9.15 -3.09
CA ALA A 54 10.82 8.03 -2.39
C ALA A 54 9.96 6.76 -2.42
N VAL A 55 8.63 6.87 -2.34
CA VAL A 55 7.74 5.71 -2.48
C VAL A 55 7.80 5.15 -3.90
N ILE A 56 7.82 6.01 -4.93
CA ILE A 56 7.88 5.59 -6.34
C ILE A 56 9.23 4.95 -6.67
N ASP A 57 10.33 5.46 -6.12
CA ASP A 57 11.68 4.88 -6.30
C ASP A 57 11.83 3.48 -5.68
N GLN A 58 11.01 3.15 -4.68
CA GLN A 58 11.06 1.87 -3.95
C GLN A 58 10.07 0.81 -4.45
N ILE A 59 9.19 1.15 -5.39
CA ILE A 59 8.21 0.25 -6.03
C ILE A 59 8.77 -0.24 -7.36
#